data_AF-A0A6P1VA44-F1
#
_entry.id   AF-A0A6P1VA44-F1
#
_cell.length_a   1.000
_cell.length_b   1.000
_cell.length_c   1.000
_cell.angle_alpha   90.00
_cell.angle_beta   90.00
_cell.angle_gamma   90.00
#
_symmetry.space_group_name_H-M   'P 1'
#
loop_
_entity.id
_entity.type
_entity.pdbx_description
1 polymer ?
#
loop_
_entity_poly.entity_id
_entity_poly.type
_entity_poly.pdbx_seq_one_letter_code
_entity_poly.pdbx_strand_id
1 'polypeptide(L)'
;MLGQLALNRRGLFTMRDLEALGDLVLHVKQLLVMVAASSQTIASIQNAYSTIANNVLNQRMKVLTAITILLAIPNVFYGMYGMNITLPFQGEAWAYPVITGFTVLLIGIVYIFAKRLRLF
;
A
#
# COMPACT_ATOMS: atom_id res chain seq x y z
N MET A 1 -40.85 -19.45 -10.10
CA MET A 1 -42.17 -19.10 -9.54
C MET A 1 -42.89 -18.01 -10.33
N LEU A 2 -42.27 -16.87 -10.68
CA LEU A 2 -42.96 -15.78 -11.42
C LEU A 2 -43.37 -16.12 -12.87
N GLY A 3 -42.62 -16.96 -13.58
CA GLY A 3 -43.03 -17.48 -14.89
C GLY A 3 -44.30 -18.36 -14.86
N GLN A 4 -44.71 -18.84 -13.67
CA GLN A 4 -45.94 -19.61 -13.51
C GLN A 4 -47.19 -18.71 -13.38
N LEU A 5 -47.03 -17.42 -13.04
CA LEU A 5 -48.12 -16.44 -12.99
C LEU A 5 -48.51 -15.92 -14.38
N ALA A 6 -47.53 -15.83 -15.30
CA ALA A 6 -47.76 -15.46 -16.70
C ALA A 6 -48.57 -16.50 -17.49
N LEU A 7 -48.64 -17.75 -17.01
CA LEU A 7 -49.35 -18.83 -17.68
C LEU A 7 -50.89 -18.73 -17.58
N ASN A 8 -51.43 -17.69 -16.92
CA ASN A 8 -52.86 -17.38 -16.82
C ASN A 8 -53.77 -18.63 -16.71
N ARG A 9 -53.38 -19.62 -15.88
CA ARG A 9 -54.02 -20.95 -15.83
C ARG A 9 -55.49 -20.93 -15.38
N ARG A 10 -56.01 -19.79 -14.93
CA ARG A 10 -57.37 -19.61 -14.43
C ARG A 10 -58.13 -18.46 -15.11
N GLY A 11 -57.59 -17.85 -16.17
CA GLY A 11 -58.25 -16.73 -16.87
C GLY A 11 -58.51 -15.50 -15.98
N LEU A 12 -57.76 -15.35 -14.89
CA LEU A 12 -57.95 -14.32 -13.86
C LEU A 12 -57.35 -12.96 -14.25
N PHE A 13 -56.44 -12.92 -15.22
CA PHE A 13 -55.71 -11.73 -15.62
C PHE A 13 -56.06 -11.31 -17.03
N THR A 14 -56.29 -10.00 -17.22
CA THR A 14 -56.52 -9.38 -18.52
C THR A 14 -55.19 -9.28 -19.28
N MET A 15 -55.19 -9.21 -20.62
CA MET A 15 -53.96 -9.01 -21.42
C MET A 15 -53.07 -7.86 -20.90
N ARG A 16 -53.69 -6.76 -20.46
CA ARG A 16 -53.01 -5.61 -19.84
C ARG A 16 -52.27 -5.95 -18.54
N ASP A 17 -52.83 -6.81 -17.70
CA ASP A 17 -52.21 -7.19 -16.42
C ASP A 17 -50.99 -8.08 -16.66
N LEU A 18 -51.06 -8.93 -17.69
CA LEU A 18 -49.96 -9.81 -18.09
C LEU A 18 -48.77 -9.00 -18.67
N GLU A 19 -49.07 -7.97 -19.47
CA GLU A 19 -48.08 -7.06 -20.04
C GLU A 19 -47.39 -6.23 -18.95
N ALA A 20 -48.16 -5.67 -18.01
CA ALA A 20 -47.63 -4.95 -16.85
C ALA A 20 -46.76 -5.84 -15.93
N LEU A 21 -47.15 -7.11 -15.74
CA LEU A 21 -46.32 -8.09 -15.02
C LEU A 21 -45.00 -8.37 -15.75
N GLY A 22 -45.02 -8.45 -17.08
CA GLY A 22 -43.82 -8.57 -17.91
C GLY A 22 -42.86 -7.40 -17.71
N ASP A 23 -43.39 -6.17 -17.75
CA ASP A 23 -42.62 -4.94 -17.53
C ASP A 23 -42.04 -4.85 -16.12
N LEU A 24 -42.83 -5.23 -15.10
CA LEU A 24 -42.35 -5.32 -13.71
C LEU A 24 -41.21 -6.32 -13.56
N VAL A 25 -41.32 -7.50 -14.20
CA VAL A 25 -40.25 -8.51 -14.18
C VAL A 25 -38.99 -7.98 -14.88
N LEU A 26 -39.13 -7.27 -16.00
CA LEU A 26 -38.01 -6.65 -16.70
C LEU A 26 -37.34 -5.59 -15.82
N HIS A 27 -38.12 -4.71 -15.20
CA HIS A 27 -37.63 -3.69 -14.28
C HIS A 27 -36.88 -4.29 -13.08
N VAL A 28 -37.42 -5.35 -12.46
CA VAL A 28 -36.74 -6.05 -11.35
C VAL A 28 -35.41 -6.65 -11.80
N LYS A 29 -35.35 -7.24 -13.01
CA LYS A 29 -34.08 -7.73 -13.57
C LYS A 29 -33.08 -6.60 -13.81
N GLN A 30 -33.52 -5.46 -14.34
CA GLN A 30 -32.66 -4.30 -14.54
C GLN A 30 -32.12 -3.75 -13.20
N LEU A 31 -32.97 -3.67 -12.18
CA LEU A 31 -32.56 -3.28 -10.83
C LEU A 31 -31.49 -4.22 -10.28
N LEU A 32 -31.65 -5.53 -10.44
CA LEU A 32 -30.64 -6.51 -10.03
C LEU A 32 -29.29 -6.30 -10.74
N VAL A 33 -29.31 -6.03 -12.05
CA VAL A 33 -28.08 -5.73 -12.81
C VAL A 33 -27.43 -4.43 -12.31
N MET A 34 -28.20 -3.38 -12.06
CA MET A 34 -27.68 -2.13 -11.50
C MET A 34 -27.08 -2.29 -10.10
N VAL A 35 -27.71 -3.11 -9.24
CA VAL A 35 -27.19 -3.43 -7.91
C VAL A 35 -25.87 -4.20 -8.03
N ALA A 36 -25.79 -5.19 -8.91
CA ALA A 36 -24.55 -5.94 -9.14
C ALA A 36 -23.43 -5.04 -9.68
N ALA A 37 -23.72 -4.14 -10.62
CA ALA A 37 -22.76 -3.18 -11.16
C ALA A 37 -22.26 -2.19 -10.08
N SER A 38 -23.17 -1.70 -9.24
CA SER A 38 -22.82 -0.85 -8.09
C SER A 38 -21.92 -1.57 -7.10
N SER A 39 -22.24 -2.83 -6.77
CA SER A 39 -21.42 -3.67 -5.91
C SER A 39 -20.01 -3.89 -6.47
N GLN A 40 -19.91 -4.16 -7.78
CA GLN A 40 -18.62 -4.30 -8.47
C GLN A 40 -17.80 -3.00 -8.44
N THR A 41 -18.47 -1.85 -8.57
CA THR A 41 -17.83 -0.53 -8.48
C THR A 41 -17.29 -0.29 -7.07
N ILE A 42 -18.09 -0.60 -6.04
CA ILE A 42 -17.67 -0.49 -4.64
C ILE A 42 -16.46 -1.39 -4.36
N ALA A 43 -16.48 -2.64 -4.83
CA ALA A 43 -15.35 -3.55 -4.69
C ALA A 43 -14.08 -3.01 -5.37
N SER A 44 -14.23 -2.39 -6.55
CA SER A 44 -13.11 -1.77 -7.28
C SER A 44 -12.53 -0.58 -6.50
N ILE A 45 -13.39 0.26 -5.91
CA ILE A 45 -12.96 1.38 -5.05
C ILE A 45 -12.25 0.86 -3.81
N GLN A 46 -12.77 -0.19 -3.17
CA GLN A 46 -12.16 -0.80 -1.99
C GLN A 46 -10.76 -1.33 -2.33
N ASN A 47 -10.62 -2.04 -3.44
CA ASN A 47 -9.32 -2.54 -3.92
C ASN A 47 -8.33 -1.39 -4.20
N ALA A 48 -8.79 -0.31 -4.83
CA ALA A 48 -7.97 0.87 -5.07
C ALA A 48 -7.54 1.53 -3.75
N TYR A 49 -8.46 1.68 -2.80
CA TYR A 49 -8.17 2.24 -1.48
C TYR A 49 -7.14 1.40 -0.72
N SER A 50 -7.32 0.08 -0.68
CA SER A 50 -6.35 -0.85 -0.08
C SER A 50 -4.98 -0.75 -0.75
N THR A 51 -4.95 -0.62 -2.08
CA THR A 51 -3.70 -0.44 -2.84
C THR A 51 -3.00 0.86 -2.46
N ILE A 52 -3.74 1.97 -2.38
CA ILE A 52 -3.20 3.28 -1.96
C ILE A 52 -2.71 3.21 -0.51
N ALA A 53 -3.49 2.64 0.40
CA ALA A 53 -3.11 2.49 1.80
C ALA A 53 -1.82 1.66 1.96
N ASN A 54 -1.72 0.54 1.25
CA ASN A 54 -0.52 -0.29 1.24
C ASN A 54 0.69 0.46 0.65
N ASN A 55 0.50 1.24 -0.42
CA ASN A 55 1.56 2.06 -0.99
C ASN A 55 2.03 3.14 -0.01
N VAL A 56 1.10 3.80 0.69
CA VAL A 56 1.44 4.80 1.72
C VAL A 56 2.19 4.15 2.88
N LEU A 57 1.73 2.99 3.35
CA LEU A 57 2.41 2.26 4.41
C LEU A 57 3.82 1.85 3.98
N ASN A 58 3.96 1.27 2.79
CA ASN A 58 5.26 0.87 2.24
C ASN A 58 6.19 2.08 2.10
N GLN A 59 5.67 3.23 1.66
CA GLN A 59 6.44 4.46 1.57
C GLN A 59 6.88 4.97 2.95
N ARG A 60 6.01 4.93 3.96
CA ARG A 60 6.35 5.35 5.34
C ARG A 60 7.39 4.42 5.98
N MET A 61 7.24 3.10 5.80
CA MET A 61 8.20 2.11 6.29
C MET A 61 9.58 2.29 5.65
N LYS A 62 9.61 2.56 4.34
CA LYS A 62 10.82 2.92 3.59
C LYS A 62 11.52 4.14 4.18
N VAL A 63 10.78 5.22 4.43
CA VAL A 63 11.32 6.45 5.04
C VAL A 63 11.88 6.18 6.43
N LEU A 64 11.11 5.51 7.30
CA LEU A 64 11.56 5.21 8.66
C LEU A 64 12.83 4.36 8.66
N THR A 65 12.87 3.30 7.85
CA THR A 65 14.03 2.41 7.75
C THR A 65 15.27 3.14 7.23
N ALA A 66 15.11 4.02 6.25
CA ALA A 66 16.20 4.85 5.74
C ALA A 66 16.78 5.75 6.83
N ILE A 67 15.93 6.40 7.63
CA ILE A 67 16.35 7.21 8.78
C ILE A 67 17.07 6.34 9.81
N THR A 68 16.53 5.16 10.15
CA THR A 68 17.14 4.24 11.10
C THR A 68 18.55 3.81 10.66
N ILE A 69 18.73 3.43 9.40
CA ILE A 69 20.05 3.01 8.87
C ILE A 69 21.02 4.20 8.90
N LEU A 70 20.56 5.39 8.50
CA LEU A 70 21.37 6.60 8.49
C LEU A 70 21.83 7.00 9.90
N LEU A 71 21.02 6.76 10.92
CA LEU A 71 21.39 6.99 12.32
C LEU A 71 22.23 5.86 12.93
N ALA A 72 21.95 4.60 12.58
CA ALA A 72 22.62 3.44 13.14
C ALA A 72 24.12 3.39 12.79
N ILE A 73 24.48 3.76 11.56
CA ILE A 73 25.86 3.66 11.08
C ILE A 73 26.80 4.60 11.86
N PRO A 74 26.55 5.92 11.96
CA PRO A 74 27.35 6.80 12.81
C PRO A 74 27.33 6.37 14.28
N ASN A 75 26.18 5.90 14.79
CA ASN A 75 26.07 5.48 16.18
C ASN A 75 26.99 4.30 16.52
N VAL A 76 27.21 3.36 15.60
CA VAL A 76 28.17 2.27 15.80
C VAL A 76 29.60 2.80 15.89
N PHE A 77 30.00 3.74 15.02
CA PHE A 77 31.33 4.36 15.08
C PHE A 77 31.53 5.16 16.38
N TYR A 78 30.58 6.04 16.73
CA TYR A 78 30.66 6.80 17.98
C TYR A 78 30.62 5.89 19.21
N GLY A 79 29.85 4.79 19.18
CA GLY A 79 29.84 3.79 20.24
C GLY A 79 31.21 3.12 20.41
N MET A 80 31.88 2.78 19.31
CA MET A 80 33.24 2.23 19.34
C MET A 80 34.28 3.23 19.84
N TYR A 81 34.17 4.52 19.49
CA TYR A 81 35.06 5.58 19.99
C TYR A 81 34.75 6.02 21.43
N GLY A 82 33.51 5.84 21.90
CA GLY A 82 33.07 6.16 23.25
C GLY A 82 33.37 5.07 24.27
N MET A 83 33.61 3.84 23.82
CA MET A 83 34.25 2.83 24.65
C MET A 83 35.71 3.25 24.85
N ASN A 84 36.16 3.38 26.11
CA ASN A 84 37.55 3.64 26.49
C ASN A 84 38.48 2.46 26.13
N ILE A 85 38.39 1.97 24.90
CA ILE A 85 39.27 0.96 24.33
C ILE A 85 40.43 1.73 23.72
N THR A 86 41.63 1.41 24.18
CA THR A 86 42.89 1.86 23.61
C THR A 86 42.94 1.36 22.16
N LEU A 87 42.50 2.18 21.21
CA LEU A 87 42.71 1.87 19.80
C LEU A 87 44.24 1.78 19.59
N PRO A 88 44.76 0.72 18.94
CA PRO A 88 46.08 0.84 18.34
C PRO A 88 46.03 2.09 17.43
N PHE A 89 47.00 2.99 17.52
CA PHE A 89 47.04 4.35 16.90
C PHE A 89 46.56 5.55 17.74
N GLN A 90 46.25 5.44 19.05
CA GLN A 90 45.95 6.61 19.90
C GLN A 90 47.08 7.65 20.05
N GLY A 91 48.32 7.31 19.69
CA GLY A 91 49.50 8.18 19.87
C GLY A 91 49.90 9.03 18.67
N GLU A 92 49.33 8.82 17.48
CA GLU A 92 49.77 9.52 16.26
C GLU A 92 48.70 10.46 15.69
N ALA A 93 49.09 11.70 15.43
CA ALA A 93 48.20 12.79 14.98
C ALA A 93 47.48 12.52 13.65
N TRP A 94 47.93 11.50 12.88
CA TRP A 94 47.29 11.10 11.63
C TRP A 94 46.08 10.15 11.82
N ALA A 95 45.92 9.54 12.99
CA ALA A 95 44.80 8.64 13.25
C ALA A 95 43.45 9.39 13.20
N TYR A 96 43.40 10.60 13.75
CA TYR A 96 42.20 11.44 13.78
C TYR A 96 41.64 11.76 12.37
N PRO A 97 42.42 12.33 11.43
CA PRO A 97 41.92 12.62 10.07
C PRO A 97 41.57 11.37 9.27
N VAL A 98 42.24 10.23 9.47
CA VAL A 98 41.89 8.96 8.79
C VAL A 98 40.54 8.45 9.25
N ILE A 99 40.25 8.54 10.54
CA ILE A 99 38.98 8.13 11.14
C ILE A 99 37.84 9.03 10.70
N THR A 100 38.05 10.35 10.72
CA THR A 100 37.08 11.32 10.23
C THR A 100 36.82 11.09 8.74
N GLY A 101 37.87 10.86 7.94
CA GLY A 101 37.77 10.53 6.52
C GLY A 101 36.96 9.26 6.28
N PHE A 102 37.22 8.19 7.03
CA PHE A 102 36.47 6.94 6.94
C PHE A 102 34.99 7.11 7.29
N THR A 103 34.69 7.91 8.31
CA THR A 103 33.31 8.21 8.74
C THR A 103 32.57 9.00 7.65
N VAL A 104 33.21 10.01 7.05
CA VAL A 104 32.65 10.78 5.92
C VAL A 104 32.45 9.89 4.69
N LEU A 105 33.39 8.97 4.41
CA LEU A 105 33.29 8.03 3.29
C LEU A 105 32.13 7.06 3.49
N LEU A 106 31.92 6.56 4.71
CA LEU A 106 30.77 5.73 5.07
C LEU A 106 29.44 6.48 4.96
N ILE A 107 29.36 7.70 5.47
CA ILE A 107 28.18 8.56 5.30
C ILE A 107 27.90 8.77 3.81
N GLY A 108 28.94 9.00 3.00
CA GLY A 108 28.85 9.12 1.55
C GLY A 108 28.37 7.85 0.86
N ILE A 109 28.88 6.68 1.24
CA ILE A 109 28.44 5.37 0.72
C ILE A 109 26.97 5.14 1.08
N VAL A 110 26.57 5.41 2.31
CA VAL A 110 25.18 5.25 2.78
C VAL A 110 24.25 6.20 2.05
N TYR A 111 24.65 7.45 1.85
CA TYR A 111 23.90 8.41 1.05
C TYR A 111 23.74 7.94 -0.41
N ILE A 112 24.82 7.45 -1.02
CA ILE A 112 24.80 6.90 -2.38
C ILE A 112 23.93 5.63 -2.43
N PHE A 113 24.00 4.75 -1.44
CA PHE A 113 23.20 3.53 -1.36
C PHE A 113 21.72 3.84 -1.17
N ALA A 114 21.38 4.78 -0.29
CA ALA A 114 20.01 5.27 -0.08
C ALA A 114 19.44 5.90 -1.37
N LYS A 115 20.27 6.63 -2.12
CA LYS A 115 19.91 7.17 -3.45
C LYS A 115 19.78 6.06 -4.50
N ARG A 116 20.66 5.05 -4.49
CA ARG A 116 20.70 3.94 -5.47
C ARG A 116 19.58 2.93 -5.25
N LEU A 117 19.13 2.74 -4.01
CA LEU A 117 18.02 1.84 -3.67
C LEU A 117 16.65 2.35 -4.13
N ARG A 118 16.54 3.53 -4.77
CA ARG A 118 15.26 4.15 -5.17
C ARG A 118 14.23 4.06 -4.03
N LEU A 119 14.63 4.57 -2.87
CA LEU A 119 13.69 4.88 -1.78
C LEU A 119 12.80 6.10 -2.12
N PHE A 120 13.05 6.72 -3.28
CA PHE A 120 12.18 7.67 -3.98
C PHE A 120 11.64 7.05 -5.27
#